data_AF-A0A257ESS1-F1
#
_entry.id   AF-A0A257ESS1-F1
#
_cell.length_a   1.000
_cell.length_b   1.000
_cell.length_c   1.000
_cell.angle_alpha   90.00
_cell.angle_beta   90.00
_cell.angle_gamma   90.00
#
_symmetry.space_group_name_H-M   'P 1'
#
loop_
_entity.id
_entity.type
_entity.pdbx_description
1 polymer ?
#
loop_
_entity_poly.entity_id
_entity_poly.type
_entity_poly.pdbx_seq_one_letter_code
_entity_poly.pdbx_strand_id
1 'polypeptide(L)'
;MRRLAVLAALLFAACSAPPPKPSEGMAQQAKMDKATKTYADCITAGAASIPLEDEAVGTLSNRVVLACKAERRALLADVIAFHQIGHPKFSIDQSKAVAEASVATIEDELRDQNVITLFRRQQAALAKAK
;
A
#
# COMPACT_ATOMS: atom_id res chain seq x y z
N MET A 1 1.60 -59.87 0.23
CA MET A 1 0.77 -58.91 0.98
C MET A 1 1.60 -58.14 2.01
N ARG A 2 2.62 -57.36 1.58
CA ARG A 2 3.60 -56.73 2.50
C ARG A 2 3.95 -55.27 2.14
N ARG A 3 3.15 -54.64 1.27
CA ARG A 3 3.38 -53.26 0.78
C ARG A 3 2.29 -52.26 1.18
N LEU A 4 1.24 -52.70 1.87
CA LEU A 4 0.10 -51.84 2.24
C LEU A 4 0.23 -51.21 3.64
N ALA A 5 1.21 -51.64 4.45
CA ALA A 5 1.36 -51.14 5.82
C ALA A 5 2.18 -49.84 5.93
N VAL A 6 2.92 -49.46 4.88
CA VAL A 6 3.81 -48.27 4.92
C VAL A 6 3.06 -46.98 4.57
N LEU A 7 1.95 -47.08 3.81
CA LEU A 7 1.15 -45.91 3.41
C LEU A 7 0.25 -45.36 4.53
N ALA A 8 -0.09 -46.16 5.54
CA ALA A 8 -0.91 -45.72 6.67
C ALA A 8 -0.14 -44.90 7.72
N ALA A 9 1.20 -45.02 7.74
CA ALA A 9 2.04 -44.32 8.72
C ALA A 9 2.37 -42.86 8.32
N LEU A 10 2.19 -42.48 7.05
CA LEU A 10 2.44 -41.11 6.57
C LEU A 10 1.26 -40.15 6.79
N LEU A 11 0.08 -40.65 7.14
CA LEU A 11 -1.13 -39.83 7.32
C LEU A 11 -1.24 -39.18 8.72
N PHE A 12 -0.48 -39.65 9.71
CA PHE A 12 -0.50 -39.08 11.07
C PHE A 12 0.64 -38.09 11.37
N ALA A 13 1.63 -37.95 10.49
CA ALA A 13 2.70 -36.95 10.64
C ALA A 13 2.30 -35.55 10.13
N ALA A 14 1.13 -35.42 9.49
CA ALA A 14 0.58 -34.13 9.03
C ALA A 14 -0.43 -33.53 10.03
N CYS A 15 -0.42 -33.96 11.29
CA CYS A 15 -1.01 -33.17 12.39
C CYS A 15 -0.02 -32.06 12.76
N SER A 16 0.21 -31.16 11.81
CA SER A 16 1.04 -29.97 11.99
C SER A 16 0.41 -29.12 13.09
N ALA A 17 1.22 -28.79 14.10
CA ALA A 17 0.85 -27.77 15.08
C ALA A 17 0.29 -26.54 14.33
N PRO A 18 -0.78 -25.91 14.85
CA PRO A 18 -1.34 -24.72 14.21
C PRO A 18 -0.21 -23.72 13.95
N PRO A 19 -0.24 -23.02 12.79
CA PRO A 19 0.82 -22.09 12.44
C PRO A 19 1.05 -21.12 13.59
N PRO A 20 2.32 -20.82 13.93
CA PRO A 20 2.63 -19.91 15.02
C PRO A 20 1.90 -18.59 14.78
N LYS A 21 1.34 -18.02 15.86
CA LYS A 21 0.72 -16.69 15.78
C LYS A 21 1.76 -15.70 15.25
N PRO A 22 1.36 -14.77 14.35
CA PRO A 22 2.30 -13.78 13.82
C PRO A 22 2.91 -12.99 14.96
N SER A 23 4.21 -12.70 14.85
CA SER A 23 4.87 -11.76 15.76
C SER A 23 4.23 -10.38 15.64
N GLU A 24 4.42 -9.54 16.67
CA GLU A 24 3.94 -8.16 16.64
C GLU A 24 4.43 -7.41 15.39
N GLY A 25 5.71 -7.59 15.03
CA GLY A 25 6.28 -7.04 13.80
C GLY A 25 5.56 -7.51 12.53
N MET A 26 5.28 -8.80 12.40
CA MET A 26 4.55 -9.33 11.23
C MET A 26 3.11 -8.82 11.17
N ALA A 27 2.42 -8.73 12.32
CA ALA A 27 1.07 -8.21 12.39
C ALA A 27 1.03 -6.71 12.01
N GLN A 28 2.01 -5.93 12.45
CA GLN A 28 2.09 -4.51 12.12
C GLN A 28 2.53 -4.27 10.67
N GLN A 29 3.42 -5.09 10.14
CA GLN A 29 3.77 -5.08 8.71
C GLN A 29 2.53 -5.29 7.84
N ALA A 30 1.69 -6.28 8.16
CA ALA A 30 0.46 -6.53 7.41
C ALA A 30 -0.52 -5.34 7.42
N LYS A 31 -0.58 -4.57 8.53
CA LYS A 31 -1.37 -3.32 8.59
C LYS A 31 -0.78 -2.24 7.69
N MET A 32 0.55 -2.05 7.76
CA MET A 32 1.26 -1.11 6.90
C MET A 32 1.05 -1.45 5.41
N ASP A 33 1.18 -2.72 5.01
CA ASP A 33 0.95 -3.17 3.63
C ASP A 33 -0.49 -2.86 3.17
N LYS A 34 -1.47 -3.12 4.04
CA LYS A 34 -2.88 -2.77 3.79
C LYS A 34 -3.08 -1.27 3.65
N ALA A 35 -2.45 -0.46 4.51
CA ALA A 35 -2.55 0.99 4.47
C ALA A 35 -1.89 1.55 3.19
N THR A 36 -0.73 1.02 2.80
CA THR A 36 -0.04 1.36 1.54
C THR A 36 -0.95 1.08 0.36
N LYS A 37 -1.55 -0.12 0.30
CA LYS A 37 -2.50 -0.47 -0.75
C LYS A 37 -3.72 0.46 -0.75
N THR A 38 -4.29 0.75 0.42
CA THR A 38 -5.48 1.62 0.53
C THR A 38 -5.17 3.03 0.00
N TYR A 39 -4.00 3.56 0.31
CA TYR A 39 -3.56 4.86 -0.19
C TYR A 39 -3.35 4.86 -1.71
N ALA A 40 -2.66 3.83 -2.24
CA ALA A 40 -2.45 3.67 -3.66
C ALA A 40 -3.77 3.49 -4.44
N ASP A 41 -4.71 2.70 -3.91
CA ASP A 41 -6.02 2.48 -4.49
C ASP A 41 -6.83 3.80 -4.51
N CYS A 42 -6.75 4.63 -3.46
CA CYS A 42 -7.39 5.95 -3.43
C CYS A 42 -6.87 6.86 -4.56
N ILE A 43 -5.54 6.96 -4.71
CA ILE A 43 -4.95 7.80 -5.77
C ILE A 43 -5.32 7.26 -7.14
N THR A 44 -5.22 5.94 -7.35
CA THR A 44 -5.54 5.31 -8.64
C THR A 44 -7.00 5.50 -9.02
N ALA A 45 -7.92 5.30 -8.07
CA ALA A 45 -9.34 5.52 -8.30
C ALA A 45 -9.63 7.00 -8.59
N GLY A 46 -9.06 7.92 -7.81
CA GLY A 46 -9.19 9.36 -8.05
C GLY A 46 -8.67 9.79 -9.42
N ALA A 47 -7.52 9.27 -9.84
CA ALA A 47 -6.93 9.51 -11.16
C ALA A 47 -7.83 9.03 -12.30
N ALA A 48 -8.53 7.91 -12.11
CA ALA A 48 -9.42 7.33 -13.10
C ALA A 48 -10.77 8.06 -13.18
N SER A 49 -11.27 8.60 -12.07
CA SER A 49 -12.62 9.17 -11.97
C SER A 49 -12.68 10.69 -12.01
N ILE A 50 -11.59 11.40 -11.68
CA ILE A 50 -11.61 12.87 -11.65
C ILE A 50 -12.02 13.43 -13.04
N PRO A 51 -12.93 14.42 -13.10
CA PRO A 51 -13.29 15.07 -14.34
C PRO A 51 -12.07 15.65 -15.05
N LEU A 52 -12.00 15.46 -16.36
CA LEU A 52 -11.00 16.10 -17.22
C LEU A 52 -11.54 17.50 -17.56
N GLU A 53 -11.36 18.43 -16.63
CA GLU A 53 -11.58 19.85 -16.87
C GLU A 53 -10.48 20.38 -17.81
N ASP A 54 -10.62 21.61 -18.34
CA ASP A 54 -9.57 22.31 -19.12
C ASP A 54 -8.37 22.74 -18.23
N GLU A 55 -8.07 21.94 -17.21
CA GLU A 55 -6.99 22.14 -16.26
C GLU A 55 -5.73 21.35 -16.65
N ALA A 56 -4.59 21.86 -16.23
CA ALA A 56 -3.32 21.16 -16.37
C ALA A 56 -3.32 19.84 -15.57
N VAL A 57 -2.72 18.79 -16.13
CA VAL A 57 -2.57 17.47 -15.49
C VAL A 57 -1.99 17.56 -14.08
N GLY A 58 -0.98 18.42 -13.88
CA GLY A 58 -0.36 18.62 -12.56
C GLY A 58 -1.36 19.10 -11.50
N THR A 59 -2.29 19.98 -11.88
CA THR A 59 -3.34 20.49 -10.98
C THR A 59 -4.33 19.38 -10.60
N LEU A 60 -4.78 18.61 -11.59
CA LEU A 60 -5.66 17.47 -11.37
C LEU A 60 -4.99 16.40 -10.49
N SER A 61 -3.71 16.10 -10.75
CA SER A 61 -2.93 15.15 -9.95
C SER A 61 -2.82 15.60 -8.49
N ASN A 62 -2.49 16.87 -8.25
CA ASN A 62 -2.45 17.43 -6.91
C ASN A 62 -3.80 17.34 -6.18
N ARG A 63 -4.91 17.59 -6.89
CA ARG A 63 -6.26 17.48 -6.31
C ARG A 63 -6.57 16.05 -5.86
N VAL A 64 -6.21 15.06 -6.67
CA VAL A 64 -6.35 13.63 -6.33
C VAL A 64 -5.53 13.29 -5.07
N VAL A 65 -4.25 13.67 -5.01
CA VAL A 65 -3.40 13.35 -3.85
C VAL A 65 -3.92 14.03 -2.58
N LEU A 66 -4.37 15.29 -2.67
CA LEU A 66 -4.96 16.03 -1.54
C LEU A 66 -6.27 15.39 -1.05
N ALA A 67 -7.07 14.80 -1.95
CA ALA A 67 -8.28 14.08 -1.56
C ALA A 67 -7.96 12.82 -0.73
N CYS A 68 -6.84 12.15 -0.99
CA CYS A 68 -6.38 10.94 -0.30
C CYS A 68 -5.58 11.21 0.99
N LYS A 69 -5.71 12.40 1.59
CA LYS A 69 -4.96 12.78 2.81
C LYS A 69 -5.27 11.91 4.02
N ALA A 70 -6.47 11.34 4.09
CA ALA A 70 -6.88 10.52 5.23
C ALA A 70 -6.12 9.19 5.23
N GLU A 71 -6.02 8.57 4.06
CA GLU A 71 -5.31 7.33 3.78
C GLU A 71 -3.81 7.54 3.97
N ARG A 72 -3.25 8.66 3.49
CA ARG A 72 -1.85 9.03 3.76
C ARG A 72 -1.54 9.09 5.26
N ARG A 73 -2.42 9.71 6.06
CA ARG A 73 -2.25 9.80 7.51
C ARG A 73 -2.35 8.44 8.20
N ALA A 74 -3.24 7.57 7.73
CA ALA A 74 -3.35 6.21 8.23
C ALA A 74 -2.07 5.41 7.96
N LEU A 75 -1.55 5.47 6.72
CA LEU A 75 -0.27 4.87 6.36
C LEU A 75 0.87 5.40 7.23
N LEU A 76 0.97 6.72 7.39
CA LEU A 76 2.00 7.33 8.23
C LEU A 76 1.97 6.79 9.67
N ALA A 77 0.78 6.67 10.26
CA ALA A 77 0.63 6.13 11.61
C ALA A 77 1.11 4.67 11.71
N ASP A 78 0.78 3.83 10.71
CA ASP A 78 1.22 2.43 10.69
C ASP A 78 2.73 2.28 10.45
N VAL A 79 3.34 3.15 9.64
CA VAL A 79 4.80 3.18 9.44
C VAL A 79 5.51 3.60 10.74
N ILE A 80 4.99 4.60 11.46
CA ILE A 80 5.54 5.00 12.78
C ILE A 80 5.49 3.81 13.73
N ALA A 81 4.32 3.16 13.87
CA ALA A 81 4.15 2.03 14.77
C ALA A 81 5.08 0.86 14.39
N PHE A 82 5.22 0.55 13.10
CA PHE A 82 6.14 -0.48 12.62
C PHE A 82 7.60 -0.15 12.96
N HIS A 83 8.01 1.11 12.72
CA HIS A 83 9.36 1.56 13.01
C HIS A 83 9.69 1.48 14.51
N GLN A 84 8.74 1.82 15.39
CA GLN A 84 8.95 1.74 16.85
C GLN A 84 9.14 0.31 17.36
N ILE A 85 8.57 -0.70 16.69
CA ILE A 85 8.81 -2.12 17.03
C ILE A 85 10.28 -2.48 16.76
N GLY A 86 10.85 -2.06 15.62
CA GLY A 86 12.25 -2.32 15.27
C GLY A 86 13.25 -1.42 16.01
N HIS A 87 12.81 -0.24 16.43
CA HIS A 87 13.66 0.81 17.01
C HIS A 87 13.05 1.38 18.31
N PRO A 88 12.94 0.59 19.39
CA PRO A 88 12.21 0.99 20.61
C PRO A 88 12.86 2.16 21.37
N LYS A 89 14.09 2.53 21.04
CA LYS A 89 14.81 3.67 21.64
C LYS A 89 14.61 4.98 20.89
N PHE A 90 13.99 4.96 19.71
CA PHE A 90 13.73 6.18 18.96
C PHE A 90 12.66 7.02 19.64
N SER A 91 12.83 8.33 19.62
CA SER A 91 11.75 9.24 20.01
C SER A 91 10.60 9.16 18.99
N ILE A 92 9.44 9.67 19.39
CA ILE A 92 8.28 9.80 18.49
C ILE A 92 8.64 10.68 17.29
N ASP A 93 9.36 11.78 17.51
CA ASP A 93 9.76 12.70 16.45
C ASP A 93 10.73 12.04 15.45
N GLN A 94 11.68 11.24 15.93
CA GLN A 94 12.58 10.48 15.06
C GLN A 94 11.80 9.46 14.22
N SER A 95 10.87 8.73 14.84
CA SER A 95 10.03 7.75 14.15
C SER A 95 9.12 8.42 13.11
N LYS A 96 8.57 9.59 13.44
CA LYS A 96 7.75 10.39 12.53
C LYS A 96 8.57 10.91 11.33
N ALA A 97 9.80 11.37 11.55
CA ALA A 97 10.66 11.84 10.46
C ALA A 97 10.97 10.73 9.46
N VAL A 98 11.30 9.52 9.95
CA VAL A 98 11.53 8.34 9.09
C VAL A 98 10.26 7.95 8.35
N ALA A 99 9.11 7.98 9.05
CA ALA A 99 7.83 7.64 8.44
C ALA A 99 7.43 8.65 7.34
N GLU A 100 7.61 9.95 7.55
CA GLU A 100 7.32 10.97 6.53
C GLU A 100 8.22 10.78 5.30
N ALA A 101 9.52 10.50 5.49
CA ALA A 101 10.43 10.23 4.38
C ALA A 101 10.01 8.97 3.60
N SER A 102 9.61 7.91 4.32
CA SER A 102 9.19 6.65 3.70
C SER A 102 7.88 6.81 2.91
N VAL A 103 6.90 7.52 3.47
CA VAL A 103 5.63 7.82 2.80
C VAL A 103 5.84 8.76 1.61
N ALA A 104 6.77 9.72 1.70
CA ALA A 104 7.10 10.60 0.59
C ALA A 104 7.60 9.82 -0.64
N THR A 105 8.49 8.85 -0.45
CA THR A 105 8.97 7.99 -1.56
C THR A 105 7.83 7.23 -2.23
N ILE A 106 6.89 6.68 -1.46
CA ILE A 106 5.70 6.01 -2.02
C ILE A 106 4.83 7.02 -2.77
N GLU A 107 4.62 8.21 -2.20
CA GLU A 107 3.80 9.25 -2.80
C GLU A 107 4.39 9.77 -4.12
N ASP A 108 5.72 9.89 -4.24
CA ASP A 108 6.39 10.30 -5.48
C ASP A 108 6.09 9.32 -6.63
N GLU A 109 6.20 8.01 -6.38
CA GLU A 109 5.86 6.98 -7.37
C GLU A 109 4.38 7.03 -7.77
N LEU A 110 3.48 7.22 -6.79
CA LEU A 110 2.04 7.32 -7.05
C LEU A 110 1.68 8.60 -7.82
N ARG A 111 2.38 9.71 -7.57
CA ARG A 111 2.21 10.98 -8.29
C ARG A 111 2.58 10.84 -9.76
N ASP A 112 3.69 10.18 -10.06
CA ASP A 112 4.10 9.91 -11.44
C ASP A 112 3.07 9.06 -12.19
N GLN A 113 2.60 7.98 -11.56
CA GLN A 113 1.56 7.11 -12.13
C GLN A 113 0.24 7.85 -12.35
N ASN A 114 -0.14 8.70 -11.41
CA ASN A 114 -1.33 9.54 -11.50
C ASN A 114 -1.25 10.52 -12.68
N VAL A 115 -0.12 11.23 -12.82
CA VAL A 115 0.15 12.14 -13.94
C VAL A 115 0.06 11.41 -15.28
N ILE A 116 0.71 10.24 -15.41
CA ILE A 116 0.66 9.43 -16.64
C ILE A 116 -0.79 9.04 -16.98
N THR A 117 -1.56 8.61 -15.98
CA THR A 117 -2.96 8.19 -16.16
C THR A 117 -3.81 9.35 -16.65
N LEU A 118 -3.71 10.51 -16.01
CA LEU A 118 -4.45 11.71 -16.38
C LEU A 118 -4.07 12.23 -17.76
N PHE A 119 -2.78 12.25 -18.09
CA PHE A 119 -2.30 12.64 -19.40
C PHE A 119 -2.86 11.73 -20.51
N ARG A 120 -2.83 10.41 -20.30
CA ARG A 120 -3.42 9.45 -21.25
C ARG A 120 -4.92 9.68 -21.43
N ARG A 121 -5.64 9.93 -20.33
CA ARG A 121 -7.08 10.23 -20.36
C ARG A 121 -7.37 11.52 -21.14
N GLN A 122 -6.60 12.58 -20.93
CA GLN A 122 -6.74 13.84 -21.69
C GLN A 122 -6.48 13.64 -23.18
N GLN A 123 -5.39 12.97 -23.55
CA GLN A 123 -5.09 12.70 -24.96
C GLN A 123 -6.20 11.89 -25.65
N ALA A 124 -6.76 10.90 -24.95
CA ALA A 124 -7.87 10.11 -25.46
C ALA A 124 -9.16 10.92 -25.61
N ALA A 125 -9.41 11.88 -24.71
CA ALA A 125 -10.56 12.79 -24.82
C ALA A 125 -10.42 13.75 -26.01
N LEU A 126 -9.22 14.34 -26.20
CA LEU A 126 -8.92 15.21 -27.33
C LEU A 126 -9.02 14.49 -28.67
N ALA A 127 -8.53 13.24 -28.75
CA ALA A 127 -8.62 12.44 -29.97
C ALA A 127 -10.07 12.10 -30.38
N LYS A 128 -11.00 12.01 -29.42
CA LYS A 128 -12.44 11.77 -29.67
C LYS A 128 -13.21 13.02 -30.07
N ALA A 129 -12.68 14.20 -29.73
CA ALA A 129 -13.31 15.48 -30.04
C ALA A 129 -12.99 15.98 -31.46
N LYS A 130 -12.09 15.28 -32.17
CA LYS A 130 -11.70 15.56 -33.56
C LYS A 130 -12.42 14.62 -34.52
#